data_AF-A0A098B5L8-F1
#
_entry.id   AF-A0A098B5L8-F1
#
_cell.length_a   1.000
_cell.length_b   1.000
_cell.length_c   1.000
_cell.angle_alpha   90.00
_cell.angle_beta   90.00
_cell.angle_gamma   90.00
#
_symmetry.space_group_name_H-M   'P 1'
#
loop_
_entity.id
_entity.type
_entity.pdbx_description
1 polymer ?
#
loop_
_entity_poly.entity_id
_entity_poly.type
_entity_poly.pdbx_seq_one_letter_code
_entity_poly.pdbx_strand_id
1 'polypeptide(L)' 'MVYADGDVGTALLLSFKLKCPMIHKAFADEVHAKNKHWIGVLGINGNGNYYYAGSDRIETAKLGL' A
#
# COMPACT_ATOMS: atom_id res chain seq x y z
N MET A 1 -1.35 8.19 3.77
CA MET A 1 -2.34 7.12 4.05
C MET A 1 -1.94 5.90 3.27
N VAL A 2 -2.06 4.71 3.87
CA VAL A 2 -1.67 3.46 3.23
C VAL A 2 -2.91 2.76 2.68
N TYR A 3 -2.84 2.26 1.45
CA TYR A 3 -3.89 1.54 0.76
C TYR A 3 -3.42 0.11 0.48
N ALA A 4 -4.13 -0.87 1.04
CA ALA A 4 -3.82 -2.28 0.89
C ALA A 4 -4.45 -2.83 -0.41
N ASP A 5 -3.60 -3.18 -1.37
CA ASP A 5 -3.95 -3.76 -2.67
C ASP A 5 -3.25 -5.12 -2.90
N GLY A 6 -3.57 -6.09 -2.06
CA GLY A 6 -3.12 -7.48 -2.23
C GLY A 6 -2.12 -7.97 -1.18
N ASP A 7 -1.45 -7.06 -0.45
CA ASP A 7 -0.69 -7.40 0.76
C ASP A 7 -1.09 -6.53 1.95
N VAL A 8 -2.08 -7.02 2.70
CA VAL A 8 -2.61 -6.34 3.90
C VAL A 8 -1.59 -6.33 5.05
N GLY A 9 -0.73 -7.35 5.14
CA GLY A 9 0.25 -7.46 6.23
C GLY A 9 1.32 -6.37 6.11
N THR A 10 1.91 -6.25 4.92
CA THR A 10 2.88 -5.18 4.63
C THR A 10 2.23 -3.80 4.76
N ALA A 11 0.99 -3.63 4.29
CA ALA A 11 0.25 -2.38 4.41
C ALA A 11 0.04 -1.94 5.86
N LEU A 12 -0.32 -2.89 6.74
CA LEU A 12 -0.52 -2.61 8.16
C LEU A 12 0.78 -2.16 8.82
N LEU A 13 1.89 -2.87 8.56
CA LEU A 13 3.19 -2.54 9.12
C LEU A 13 3.68 -1.16 8.66
N LEU A 14 3.55 -0.84 7.37
CA LEU A 14 3.88 0.49 6.86
C LEU A 14 3.00 1.59 7.47
N SER A 15 1.70 1.30 7.71
CA SER A 15 0.79 2.25 8.34
C SER A 15 1.26 2.66 9.74
N PHE A 16 1.80 1.70 10.51
CA PHE A 16 2.40 1.98 11.81
C PHE A 16 3.69 2.79 11.70
N LYS A 17 4.56 2.44 10.75
CA LYS A 17 5.82 3.17 10.51
C LYS A 17 5.57 4.63 10.14
N LEU A 18 4.58 4.89 9.26
CA LEU A 18 4.19 6.23 8.83
C LEU A 18 3.22 6.94 9.78
N LYS A 19 2.79 6.26 10.85
CA LYS A 19 1.79 6.77 11.82
C LYS A 19 0.54 7.31 11.14
N CYS A 20 0.02 6.59 10.15
CA CYS A 20 -1.15 7.01 9.38
C CYS A 20 -2.15 5.87 9.19
N PRO A 21 -3.42 6.16 8.88
CA PRO A 21 -4.43 5.13 8.67
C PRO A 21 -4.11 4.23 7.48
N MET A 22 -4.57 2.98 7.58
CA MET A 22 -4.60 2.00 6.49
C MET A 22 -6.04 1.84 5.99
N ILE A 23 -6.21 1.71 4.67
CA ILE A 23 -7.49 1.48 4.01
C ILE A 23 -7.37 0.30 3.07
N HIS A 24 -8.38 -0.55 3.03
CA HIS A 24 -8.45 -1.63 2.04
C HIS A 24 -8.86 -1.08 0.67
N LYS A 25 -8.28 -1.56 -0.44
CA LYS A 25 -8.54 -1.02 -1.79
C LYS A 25 -10.01 -0.88 -2.17
N ALA A 26 -10.86 -1.75 -1.63
CA ALA A 26 -12.31 -1.75 -1.87
C ALA A 26 -12.99 -0.44 -1.45
N PHE A 27 -12.37 0.33 -0.55
CA PHE A 27 -12.87 1.62 -0.05
C PHE A 27 -12.02 2.80 -0.53
N ALA A 28 -11.13 2.60 -1.51
CA ALA A 28 -10.16 3.62 -1.90
C ALA A 28 -10.80 4.84 -2.58
N ASP A 29 -11.96 4.67 -3.20
CA ASP A 29 -12.72 5.74 -3.84
C ASP A 29 -13.53 6.56 -2.83
N GLU A 30 -13.84 6.00 -1.66
CA GLU A 30 -14.59 6.68 -0.60
C GLU A 30 -13.68 7.56 0.27
N VAL A 31 -12.38 7.25 0.32
CA VAL A 31 -11.43 7.96 1.17
C VAL A 31 -10.28 8.56 0.38
N HIS A 32 -10.33 9.88 0.25
CA HIS A 32 -9.31 10.66 -0.44
C HIS A 32 -8.20 11.10 0.50
N ALA A 33 -6.96 10.85 0.09
CA ALA A 33 -5.76 11.39 0.72
C ALA A 33 -4.89 12.08 -0.33
N LYS A 34 -4.23 13.18 0.08
CA LYS A 34 -3.27 13.91 -0.76
C LYS A 34 -2.05 13.04 -1.12
N ASN A 35 -1.58 12.22 -0.18
CA ASN A 35 -0.47 11.29 -0.36
C ASN A 35 -0.95 9.85 -0.14
N LYS A 36 -0.94 9.04 -1.20
CA LYS A 36 -1.37 7.64 -1.19
C LYS A 36 -0.16 6.70 -1.33
N HIS A 37 -0.04 5.77 -0.40
CA HIS A 37 0.94 4.67 -0.44
C HIS A 37 0.21 3.36 -0.67
N TRP A 38 0.31 2.80 -1.86
CA TRP A 38 -0.33 1.56 -2.25
C TRP A 38 0.61 0.38 -2.05
N ILE A 39 0.10 -0.71 -1.50
CA ILE A 39 0.87 -1.90 -1.16
C ILE A 39 0.22 -3.11 -1.80
N GLY A 40 0.91 -3.75 -2.73
CA GLY A 40 0.36 -4.89 -3.47
C GLY A 40 1.36 -5.93 -3.89
N VAL A 41 0.90 -6.95 -4.59
CA VAL A 41 1.74 -8.06 -5.08
C VAL A 41 1.51 -8.18 -6.58
N LEU A 42 2.57 -8.34 -7.38
CA LEU A 42 2.48 -8.47 -8.84
C LEU A 42 1.83 -7.25 -9.56
N GLY A 43 2.04 -6.03 -9.06
CA GLY A 43 1.31 -4.83 -9.52
C GLY A 43 2.09 -3.89 -10.46
N ILE A 44 1.37 -3.28 -11.41
CA ILE A 44 1.85 -2.28 -12.37
C ILE A 44 1.57 -0.87 -11.82
N ASN A 45 2.59 -0.02 -11.84
CA ASN A 45 2.58 1.34 -11.31
C ASN A 45 1.55 2.23 -12.03
N GLY A 46 0.62 2.83 -11.28
CA GLY A 46 -0.44 3.69 -11.82
C GLY A 46 -0.43 5.08 -11.20
N ASN A 47 -0.09 6.09 -12.01
CA ASN A 47 -0.40 7.51 -11.83
C ASN A 47 0.03 8.17 -10.50
N GLY A 48 1.34 8.38 -10.32
CA GLY A 48 1.87 9.40 -9.39
C GLY A 48 1.73 9.11 -7.89
N ASN A 49 1.28 7.91 -7.51
CA ASN A 49 1.25 7.46 -6.12
C ASN A 49 2.47 6.60 -5.79
N TYR A 50 2.85 6.52 -4.50
CA TYR A 50 3.88 5.57 -4.07
C TYR A 50 3.29 4.15 -4.12
N TYR A 51 3.84 3.27 -4.95
CA TYR A 51 3.36 1.90 -5.11
C TYR A 51 4.49 0.93 -4.79
N TYR A 52 4.30 0.09 -3.79
CA TYR A 52 5.28 -0.91 -3.36
C TYR A 52 4.70 -2.30 -3.65
N ALA A 53 5.27 -2.97 -4.65
CA ALA A 53 4.91 -4.33 -4.99
C ALA A 53 6.11 -5.09 -5.54
N GLY A 54 6.37 -6.24 -4.92
CA GLY A 54 7.31 -7.23 -5.41
C GLY A 54 6.61 -8.33 -6.21
N SER A 55 7.40 -9.29 -6.69
CA SER A 55 6.87 -10.48 -7.36
C SER A 55 6.13 -11.41 -6.38
N ASP A 56 6.42 -11.31 -5.09
CA ASP A 56 5.74 -12.00 -4.00
C ASP A 56 5.54 -11.08 -2.76
N ARG A 57 4.94 -11.64 -1.71
CA ARG A 57 4.70 -10.92 -0.44
C ARG A 57 5.98 -10.58 0.33
N ILE A 58 7.02 -11.41 0.22
CA ILE A 58 8.29 -11.19 0.93
C ILE A 58 9.05 -10.02 0.28
N GLU A 59 9.10 -9.98 -1.05
CA GLU A 59 9.67 -8.85 -1.77
C GLU A 59 8.89 -7.57 -1.54
N THR A 60 7.55 -7.65 -1.52
CA THR A 60 6.68 -6.52 -1.20
C THR A 60 6.97 -5.97 0.20
N ALA A 61 7.12 -6.84 1.20
CA ALA A 61 7.47 -6.45 2.56
C ALA A 61 8.83 -5.72 2.63
N LYS A 62 9.84 -6.18 1.88
CA LYS A 62 11.15 -5.52 1.82
C LYS A 62 11.10 -4.13 1.19
N LEU A 63 10.18 -3.89 0.24
CA LEU A 63 10.01 -2.59 -0.41
C LEU A 63 9.20 -1.63 0.48
N GLY A 64 8.20 -2.17 1.18
CA GLY A 64 7.28 -1.39 2.01
C GLY A 64 7.77 -1.09 3.43
N LEU A 65 8.85 -1.72 3.90
CA LEU A 65 9.39 -1.57 5.27
C LEU A 65 10.82 -1.05 5.29
#